data_AF-A0A507E3E6-F1
#
_entry.id   AF-A0A507E3E6-F1
#
_cell.length_a   1.000
_cell.length_b   1.000
_cell.length_c   1.000
_cell.angle_alpha   90.00
_cell.angle_beta   90.00
_cell.angle_gamma   90.00
#
_symmetry.space_group_name_H-M   'P 1'
#
loop_
_entity.id
_entity.type
_entity.pdbx_description
1 polymer ?
#
loop_
_entity_poly.entity_id
_entity_poly.type
_entity_poly.pdbx_seq_one_letter_code
_entity_poly.pdbx_strand_id
1 'polypeptide(L)'
;MDMITDISTANPAAAAVGGLTSYAKATKAAVQLVQPQTLTNSYDIHCSMCRSLVLKRGVAKKQPSDSAVQLPLPAATQDPSTSTYPLVPGYLWVVNDMMAFENVGFTKAVPGGDDTRYLSCADCDIGPIGYHPARVPKAFLIAADRVRYNVV
;
A
#
# COMPACT_ATOMS: atom_id res chain seq x y z
N MET A 1 29.15 41.39 4.50
CA MET A 1 28.93 40.32 5.51
C MET A 1 27.45 40.02 5.49
N ASP A 2 27.04 39.20 4.54
CA ASP A 2 25.64 38.91 4.26
C ASP A 2 25.01 38.07 5.38
N MET A 3 23.80 38.47 5.73
CA MET A 3 22.90 37.78 6.63
C MET A 3 22.48 36.44 6.02
N ILE A 4 22.63 35.34 6.76
CA ILE A 4 21.82 34.14 6.55
C ILE A 4 21.20 33.81 7.90
N THR A 5 19.94 34.18 8.05
CA THR A 5 19.05 33.69 9.10
C THR A 5 18.65 32.26 8.78
N ASP A 6 19.11 31.33 9.60
CA ASP A 6 18.76 29.92 9.54
C ASP A 6 17.35 29.73 10.12
N ILE A 7 16.31 29.89 9.29
CA ILE A 7 14.95 29.47 9.63
C ILE A 7 14.87 27.97 9.34
N SER A 8 15.26 27.18 10.34
CA SER A 8 14.86 25.78 10.42
C SER A 8 13.36 25.75 10.74
N THR A 9 12.52 25.80 9.71
CA THR A 9 11.12 25.39 9.85
C THR A 9 11.10 23.88 10.08
N ALA A 10 11.11 23.48 11.35
CA ALA A 10 10.70 22.15 11.74
C ALA A 10 9.33 21.86 11.10
N ASN A 11 9.29 20.83 10.25
CA ASN A 11 8.08 20.38 9.57
C ASN A 11 7.04 19.95 10.63
N PRO A 12 5.85 20.58 10.71
CA PRO A 12 4.85 20.24 11.72
C PRO A 12 4.10 18.92 11.45
N ALA A 13 4.54 18.08 10.51
CA ALA A 13 3.95 16.77 10.25
C ALA A 13 4.23 15.69 11.33
N ALA A 14 4.86 16.05 12.45
CA ALA A 14 5.11 15.14 13.58
C ALA A 14 3.97 15.09 14.61
N ALA A 15 2.79 15.65 14.31
CA ALA A 15 1.65 15.69 15.22
C ALA A 15 0.47 14.82 14.73
N ALA A 16 0.58 13.51 14.94
CA ALA A 16 -0.57 12.62 15.18
C ALA A 16 -0.07 11.29 15.77
N VAL A 17 0.13 11.24 17.09
CA VAL A 17 0.36 9.98 17.80
C VAL A 17 -0.98 9.26 17.93
N GLY A 18 -1.43 8.68 16.82
CA GLY A 18 -2.52 7.71 16.75
C GLY A 18 -2.03 6.51 15.95
N GLY A 19 -2.28 5.30 16.45
CA GLY A 19 -1.83 4.07 15.79
C GLY A 19 -2.51 3.88 14.43
N LEU A 20 -1.76 3.44 13.42
CA LEU A 20 -2.33 3.09 12.11
C LEU A 20 -3.32 1.91 12.24
N THR A 21 -4.44 2.01 11.55
CA THR A 21 -5.53 1.03 11.61
C THR A 21 -5.37 -0.02 10.50
N SER A 22 -5.42 -1.32 10.84
CA SER A 22 -5.41 -2.38 9.83
C SER A 22 -6.76 -2.47 9.11
N TYR A 23 -6.76 -3.08 7.92
CA TYR A 23 -7.99 -3.38 7.19
C TYR A 23 -9.04 -4.10 8.04
N ALA A 24 -8.66 -5.19 8.70
CA ALA A 24 -9.58 -5.97 9.54
C ALA A 24 -10.16 -5.16 10.72
N LYS A 25 -9.36 -4.26 11.32
CA LYS A 25 -9.84 -3.38 12.39
C LYS A 25 -10.81 -2.33 11.85
N ALA A 26 -10.48 -1.72 10.71
CA ALA A 26 -11.33 -0.73 10.06
C ALA A 26 -12.68 -1.32 9.63
N THR A 27 -12.69 -2.51 9.01
CA THR A 27 -13.93 -3.17 8.59
C THR A 27 -14.80 -3.56 9.78
N LYS A 28 -14.20 -4.13 10.84
CA LYS A 28 -14.93 -4.46 12.08
C LYS A 28 -15.56 -3.23 12.73
N ALA A 29 -14.89 -2.08 12.65
CA ALA A 29 -15.39 -0.81 13.17
C ALA A 29 -16.24 0.00 12.17
N ALA A 30 -16.60 -0.58 11.01
CA ALA A 30 -17.36 0.08 9.95
C ALA A 30 -16.78 1.43 9.49
N VAL A 31 -15.45 1.58 9.54
CA VAL A 31 -14.75 2.79 9.06
C VAL A 31 -14.92 2.90 7.54
N GLN A 32 -15.29 4.09 7.07
CA GLN A 32 -15.44 4.41 5.66
C GLN A 32 -14.07 4.59 4.98
N LEU A 33 -13.41 3.49 4.65
CA LEU A 33 -12.10 3.49 3.97
C LEU A 33 -12.15 4.01 2.53
N VAL A 34 -13.35 4.13 1.95
CA VAL A 34 -13.60 4.50 0.55
C VAL A 34 -14.47 5.75 0.54
N GLN A 35 -14.07 6.74 -0.26
CA GLN A 35 -14.85 7.95 -0.48
C GLN A 35 -16.08 7.61 -1.35
N PRO A 36 -17.31 7.90 -0.90
CA PRO A 36 -18.52 7.45 -1.61
C PRO A 36 -18.65 7.99 -3.04
N GLN A 37 -18.26 9.24 -3.29
CA GLN A 37 -18.44 9.85 -4.62
C GLN A 37 -17.35 9.45 -5.63
N THR A 38 -16.09 9.41 -5.18
CA THR A 38 -14.93 9.21 -6.07
C THR A 38 -14.47 7.76 -6.13
N LEU A 39 -14.93 6.92 -5.19
CA LEU A 39 -14.46 5.57 -4.94
C LEU A 39 -12.95 5.49 -4.64
N THR A 40 -12.35 6.59 -4.17
CA THR A 40 -10.93 6.64 -3.81
C THR A 40 -10.70 6.36 -2.33
N ASN A 41 -9.46 6.06 -1.92
CA ASN A 41 -9.12 5.88 -0.52
C ASN A 41 -9.41 7.14 0.31
N SER A 42 -10.12 6.98 1.44
CA SER A 42 -10.46 8.09 2.34
C SER A 42 -9.27 8.58 3.18
N TYR A 43 -8.27 7.73 3.36
CA TYR A 43 -7.15 7.96 4.26
C TYR A 43 -5.82 7.67 3.58
N ASP A 44 -4.75 8.23 4.12
CA ASP A 44 -3.38 7.88 3.74
C ASP A 44 -3.14 6.39 4.05
N ILE A 45 -2.44 5.73 3.12
CA ILE A 45 -2.14 4.29 3.16
C ILE A 45 -0.66 4.12 3.47
N HIS A 46 -0.37 3.26 4.42
CA HIS A 46 0.96 3.06 4.98
C HIS A 46 1.36 1.58 4.98
N CYS A 47 2.67 1.34 5.00
CA CYS A 47 3.26 0.04 5.23
C CYS A 47 2.77 -0.55 6.56
N SER A 48 2.46 -1.85 6.54
CA SER A 48 1.93 -2.57 7.70
C SER A 48 2.96 -2.85 8.79
N MET A 49 4.26 -2.69 8.50
CA MET A 49 5.36 -2.92 9.44
C MET A 49 6.03 -1.63 9.90
N CYS A 50 6.66 -0.88 8.99
CA CYS A 50 7.48 0.28 9.36
C CYS A 50 6.71 1.61 9.35
N ARG A 51 5.44 1.61 8.92
CA ARG A 51 4.58 2.81 8.81
C ARG A 51 4.98 3.81 7.71
N SER A 52 5.91 3.44 6.83
CA SER A 52 6.24 4.20 5.62
C SER A 52 4.97 4.57 4.84
N LEU A 53 4.90 5.81 4.35
CA LEU A 53 3.76 6.27 3.57
C LEU A 53 3.84 5.69 2.16
N VAL A 54 2.79 4.99 1.73
CA VAL A 54 2.69 4.35 0.40
C VAL A 54 1.85 5.20 -0.54
N LEU A 55 0.69 5.68 -0.10
CA LEU A 55 -0.22 6.53 -0.90
C LEU A 55 -0.87 7.60 -0.04
N LYS A 56 -1.02 8.80 -0.60
CA LYS A 56 -1.88 9.84 -0.04
C LYS A 56 -3.37 9.52 -0.22
N ARG A 57 -4.21 10.11 0.62
CA ARG A 57 -5.68 10.10 0.47
C ARG A 57 -6.10 10.53 -0.94
N GLY A 58 -7.16 9.91 -1.46
CA GLY A 58 -7.81 10.32 -2.71
C GLY A 58 -7.11 9.86 -4.00
N VAL A 59 -5.99 9.15 -3.91
CA VAL A 59 -5.16 8.79 -5.07
C VAL A 59 -5.58 7.47 -5.72
N ALA A 60 -5.97 6.48 -4.93
CA ALA A 60 -6.19 5.12 -5.40
C ALA A 60 -7.68 4.77 -5.41
N LYS A 61 -8.16 4.19 -6.51
CA LYS A 61 -9.56 3.78 -6.67
C LYS A 61 -9.78 2.36 -6.18
N LYS A 62 -10.90 2.10 -5.50
CA LYS A 62 -11.32 0.76 -5.11
C LYS A 62 -11.69 -0.05 -6.34
N GLN A 63 -11.16 -1.27 -6.44
CA GLN A 63 -11.60 -2.29 -7.38
C GLN A 63 -11.86 -3.61 -6.64
N PRO A 64 -12.92 -4.36 -6.97
CA PRO A 64 -13.10 -5.71 -6.44
C PRO A 64 -11.87 -6.58 -6.68
N SER A 65 -11.53 -7.41 -5.70
CA SER A 65 -10.52 -8.45 -5.92
C SER A 65 -11.15 -9.59 -6.70
N ASP A 66 -10.51 -9.99 -7.79
CA ASP A 66 -10.82 -11.22 -8.49
C ASP A 66 -10.07 -12.38 -7.82
N SER A 67 -10.68 -13.56 -7.73
CA SER A 67 -10.05 -14.79 -7.26
C SER A 67 -8.81 -15.18 -8.08
N ALA A 68 -8.64 -14.63 -9.29
CA ALA A 68 -7.42 -14.71 -10.08
C ALA A 68 -6.23 -13.93 -9.46
N VAL A 69 -6.47 -13.04 -8.49
CA VAL A 69 -5.44 -12.22 -7.85
C VAL A 69 -4.88 -12.96 -6.64
N GLN A 70 -3.83 -13.73 -6.87
CA GLN A 70 -3.11 -14.45 -5.83
C GLN A 70 -1.79 -13.74 -5.54
N LEU A 71 -1.75 -12.94 -4.48
CA LEU A 71 -0.49 -12.38 -3.98
C LEU A 71 0.24 -13.44 -3.12
N PRO A 72 1.51 -13.73 -3.42
CA PRO A 72 2.34 -14.54 -2.53
C PRO A 72 2.30 -14.01 -1.08
N LEU A 73 2.50 -14.90 -0.11
CA LEU A 73 2.71 -14.46 1.27
C LEU A 73 4.01 -13.64 1.34
N PRO A 74 4.07 -12.63 2.22
CA PRO A 74 5.31 -11.90 2.41
C PRO A 74 6.41 -12.84 2.91
N ALA A 75 7.64 -12.66 2.44
CA ALA A 75 8.76 -13.58 2.72
C ALA A 75 8.98 -13.84 4.24
N ALA A 76 8.54 -12.91 5.10
CA ALA A 76 8.64 -13.00 6.56
C ALA A 76 7.66 -14.01 7.23
N THR A 77 6.74 -14.65 6.49
CA THR A 77 5.72 -15.56 7.08
C THR A 77 5.76 -16.98 6.50
N GLN A 78 6.85 -17.39 5.87
CA GLN A 78 6.97 -18.75 5.32
C GLN A 78 7.32 -19.77 6.43
N ASP A 79 6.31 -20.28 7.13
CA ASP A 79 6.39 -21.55 7.85
C ASP A 79 6.05 -22.68 6.87
N PRO A 80 6.94 -23.67 6.62
CA PRO A 80 6.69 -24.77 5.69
C PRO A 80 5.54 -25.71 6.08
N SER A 81 4.99 -25.59 7.30
CA SER A 81 3.95 -26.48 7.84
C SER A 81 2.53 -25.91 7.78
N THR A 82 2.35 -24.62 7.46
CA THR A 82 1.03 -23.99 7.44
C THR A 82 0.56 -23.78 6.01
N SER A 83 -0.48 -24.53 5.63
CA SER A 83 -1.28 -24.42 4.41
C SER A 83 -1.24 -23.02 3.76
N THR A 84 -0.42 -22.93 2.71
CA THR A 84 0.06 -21.72 2.04
C THR A 84 -0.92 -21.24 0.97
N TYR A 85 -2.04 -20.62 1.37
CA TYR A 85 -3.00 -20.08 0.40
C TYR A 85 -3.00 -18.54 0.36
N PRO A 86 -3.11 -17.94 -0.84
CA PRO A 86 -3.15 -16.50 -1.01
C PRO A 86 -4.42 -15.95 -0.35
N LEU A 87 -4.25 -15.04 0.60
CA LEU A 87 -5.35 -14.20 1.07
C LEU A 87 -5.82 -13.38 -0.13
N VAL A 88 -7.03 -13.66 -0.62
CA VAL A 88 -7.71 -12.78 -1.57
C VAL A 88 -8.12 -11.54 -0.77
N PRO A 89 -7.53 -10.36 -1.03
CA PRO A 89 -7.91 -9.16 -0.31
C PRO A 89 -9.40 -8.88 -0.54
N GLY A 90 -10.06 -8.20 0.41
CA GLY A 90 -11.47 -7.84 0.21
C GLY A 90 -11.70 -6.90 -0.99
N TYR A 91 -10.69 -6.10 -1.33
CA TYR A 91 -10.60 -5.31 -2.56
C TYR A 91 -9.16 -4.84 -2.79
N LEU A 92 -8.89 -4.33 -3.99
CA LEU A 92 -7.62 -3.71 -4.37
C LEU A 92 -7.78 -2.20 -4.47
N TRP A 93 -6.71 -1.50 -4.11
CA TRP A 93 -6.50 -0.10 -4.44
C TRP A 93 -5.75 -0.02 -5.76
N VAL A 94 -6.38 0.55 -6.78
CA VAL A 94 -5.80 0.72 -8.11
C VAL A 94 -5.27 2.13 -8.24
N VAL A 95 -3.99 2.22 -8.55
CA VAL A 95 -3.27 3.44 -8.86
C VAL A 95 -2.94 3.39 -10.34
N ASN A 96 -3.21 4.49 -11.06
CA ASN A 96 -3.00 4.53 -12.51
C ASN A 96 -1.74 5.28 -12.95
N ASP A 97 -1.03 5.87 -11.99
CA ASP A 97 0.20 6.63 -12.20
C ASP A 97 1.22 6.21 -11.13
N MET A 98 2.39 5.74 -11.57
CA MET A 98 3.45 5.32 -10.66
C MET A 98 3.97 6.49 -9.80
N MET A 99 3.86 7.72 -10.32
CA MET A 99 4.32 8.92 -9.62
C MET A 99 3.42 9.31 -8.45
N ALA A 100 2.27 8.65 -8.32
CA ALA A 100 1.34 8.88 -7.22
C ALA A 100 1.71 8.09 -5.95
N PHE A 101 2.68 7.17 -6.03
CA PHE A 101 3.25 6.51 -4.86
C PHE A 101 4.27 7.40 -4.16
N GLU A 102 4.28 7.31 -2.83
CA GLU A 102 5.23 8.04 -1.99
C GLU A 102 6.49 7.20 -1.75
N ASN A 103 6.35 6.00 -1.18
CA ASN A 103 7.48 5.09 -0.90
C ASN A 103 7.11 3.63 -1.23
N VAL A 104 7.35 3.21 -2.48
CA VAL A 104 7.08 1.85 -2.95
C VAL A 104 8.27 1.27 -3.73
N GLY A 105 8.57 0.00 -3.49
CA GLY A 105 9.54 -0.78 -4.24
C GLY A 105 8.86 -1.68 -5.27
N PHE A 106 9.57 -2.00 -6.35
CA PHE A 106 9.13 -2.97 -7.35
C PHE A 106 10.15 -4.09 -7.47
N THR A 107 9.70 -5.34 -7.46
CA THR A 107 10.58 -6.46 -7.79
C THR A 107 10.99 -6.40 -9.26
N LYS A 108 12.08 -7.11 -9.58
CA LYS A 108 12.37 -7.47 -10.96
C LYS A 108 11.24 -8.36 -11.49
N ALA A 109 11.00 -8.30 -12.80
CA ALA A 109 10.17 -9.29 -13.48
C ALA A 109 10.79 -10.69 -13.27
N VAL A 110 9.95 -11.70 -13.07
CA VAL A 110 10.40 -13.09 -12.94
C VAL A 110 10.86 -13.56 -14.32
N PRO A 111 12.14 -13.97 -14.51
CA PRO A 111 12.62 -14.46 -15.79
C PRO A 111 11.81 -15.67 -16.28
N GLY A 112 11.30 -15.62 -17.51
CA GLY A 112 10.43 -16.66 -18.07
C GLY A 112 8.98 -16.65 -17.55
N GLY A 113 8.63 -15.68 -16.71
CA GLY A 113 7.26 -15.44 -16.24
C GLY A 113 6.46 -14.54 -17.17
N ASP A 114 5.32 -14.06 -16.68
CA ASP A 114 4.42 -13.17 -17.42
C ASP A 114 4.77 -11.67 -17.27
N ASP A 115 6.02 -11.36 -16.88
CA ASP A 115 6.54 -10.02 -16.57
C ASP A 115 5.82 -9.27 -15.41
N THR A 116 4.98 -9.96 -14.63
CA THR A 116 4.36 -9.36 -13.44
C THR A 116 5.44 -8.96 -12.42
N ARG A 117 5.29 -7.75 -11.86
CA ARG A 117 6.15 -7.23 -10.80
C ARG A 117 5.38 -7.12 -9.50
N TYR A 118 6.00 -7.50 -8.39
CA TYR A 118 5.41 -7.34 -7.07
C TYR A 118 5.84 -6.01 -6.44
N LEU A 119 4.95 -5.43 -5.64
CA LEU A 119 5.22 -4.19 -4.93
C LEU A 119 5.60 -4.52 -3.48
N SER A 120 6.63 -3.85 -2.97
CA SER A 120 7.09 -3.91 -1.58
C SER A 120 7.09 -2.51 -0.96
N CYS A 121 7.21 -2.43 0.37
CA CYS A 121 7.57 -1.19 1.01
C CYS A 121 9.02 -0.81 0.64
N ALA A 122 9.27 0.44 0.25
CA ALA A 122 10.62 0.89 -0.09
C ALA A 122 11.57 1.01 1.12
N ASP A 123 11.03 1.17 2.34
CA ASP A 123 11.85 1.43 3.53
C ASP A 123 12.27 0.16 4.28
N CYS A 124 11.43 -0.88 4.27
CA CYS A 124 11.69 -2.12 5.00
C CYS A 124 11.57 -3.39 4.17
N ASP A 125 11.44 -3.24 2.85
CA ASP A 125 11.34 -4.31 1.86
C ASP A 125 10.23 -5.34 2.08
N ILE A 126 9.33 -5.14 3.04
CA ILE A 126 8.22 -6.08 3.24
C ILE A 126 7.29 -6.06 2.03
N GLY A 127 7.05 -7.24 1.47
CA GLY A 127 6.18 -7.43 0.33
C GLY A 127 5.94 -8.92 0.06
N PRO A 128 4.96 -9.25 -0.80
CA PRO A 128 4.22 -8.29 -1.61
C PRO A 128 3.10 -7.58 -0.83
N ILE A 129 3.05 -6.26 -0.95
CA ILE A 129 1.90 -5.42 -0.56
C ILE A 129 0.94 -5.20 -1.74
N GLY A 130 1.36 -5.56 -2.94
CA GLY A 130 0.64 -5.35 -4.18
C GLY A 130 1.36 -5.97 -5.37
N TYR A 131 0.85 -5.72 -6.58
CA TYR A 131 1.44 -6.17 -7.83
C TYR A 131 1.11 -5.22 -9.00
N HIS A 132 1.92 -5.32 -10.04
CA HIS A 132 1.78 -4.64 -11.31
C HIS A 132 1.72 -5.70 -12.42
N PRO A 133 0.53 -5.98 -13.00
CA PRO A 133 0.37 -6.95 -14.07
C PRO A 133 0.97 -6.41 -15.38
N ALA A 134 1.77 -7.24 -16.07
CA ALA A 134 2.45 -6.80 -17.29
C ALA A 134 1.49 -6.39 -18.43
N ARG A 135 0.31 -7.03 -18.50
CA ARG A 135 -0.68 -6.78 -19.56
C ARG A 135 -1.46 -5.48 -19.35
N VAL A 136 -1.33 -4.82 -18.20
CA VAL A 136 -2.05 -3.59 -17.87
C VAL A 136 -1.06 -2.53 -17.36
N PRO A 137 -0.30 -1.87 -18.26
CA PRO A 137 0.85 -1.02 -17.90
C PRO A 137 0.54 0.16 -16.97
N LYS A 138 -0.73 0.61 -16.95
CA LYS A 138 -1.20 1.70 -16.10
C LYS A 138 -2.01 1.22 -14.90
N ALA A 139 -1.87 -0.04 -14.48
CA ALA A 139 -2.53 -0.53 -13.27
C ALA A 139 -1.48 -0.99 -12.27
N PHE A 140 -1.46 -0.33 -11.12
CA PHE A 140 -0.66 -0.71 -9.96
C PHE A 140 -1.62 -1.01 -8.82
N LEU A 141 -1.65 -2.25 -8.34
CA LEU A 141 -2.68 -2.73 -7.43
C LEU A 141 -2.07 -2.98 -6.05
N ILE A 142 -2.61 -2.31 -5.03
CA ILE A 142 -2.26 -2.53 -3.62
C ILE A 142 -3.37 -3.33 -2.94
N ALA A 143 -3.00 -4.40 -2.24
CA ALA A 143 -3.96 -5.20 -1.48
C ALA A 143 -4.34 -4.48 -0.19
N ALA A 144 -5.65 -4.23 -0.01
CA ALA A 144 -6.17 -3.46 1.12
C ALA A 144 -5.79 -4.07 2.48
N ASP A 145 -5.67 -5.40 2.56
CA ASP A 145 -5.33 -6.15 3.78
C ASP A 145 -3.83 -6.23 4.09
N ARG A 146 -2.94 -5.85 3.15
CA ARG A 146 -1.49 -5.84 3.35
C ARG A 146 -0.93 -4.50 3.83
N VAL A 147 -1.80 -3.49 4.00
CA VAL A 147 -1.46 -2.11 4.37
C VAL A 147 -2.23 -1.64 5.61
N ARG A 148 -1.92 -0.44 6.09
CA ARG A 148 -2.65 0.21 7.19
C ARG A 148 -3.07 1.63 6.80
N TYR A 149 -4.06 2.15 7.53
CA TYR A 149 -4.73 3.42 7.24
C TYR A 149 -4.55 4.41 8.39
N ASN A 150 -4.28 5.67 8.06
CA ASN A 150 -4.24 6.75 9.04
C ASN A 150 -5.64 7.34 9.28
N VAL A 151 -6.42 6.71 10.15
CA VAL A 151 -7.86 7.01 10.43
C VAL A 151 -8.04 8.10 11.50
N VAL A 152 -6.96 8.75 11.92
CA VAL A 152 -6.96 9.80 12.96
C VAL A 152 -7.64 11.09 12.52
#